data_AF-A0AAV1QGT6-F1
#
_entry.id   AF-A0AAV1QGT6-F1
#
_cell.length_a   1.000
_cell.length_b   1.000
_cell.length_c   1.000
_cell.angle_alpha   90.00
_cell.angle_beta   90.00
_cell.angle_gamma   90.00
#
_symmetry.space_group_name_H-M   'P 1'
#
loop_
_entity.id
_entity.type
_entity.pdbx_description
1 polymer ?
#
loop_
_entity_poly.entity_id
_entity_poly.type
_entity_poly.pdbx_seq_one_letter_code
_entity_poly.pdbx_strand_id
1 'polypeptide(L)'
;MVQCLGQGMKTSLKRDHRTVKRFVADSERRRVRADKGIMRKISARQIHRIKRAAVKMPLRSSKQVFEAAGASGVPRTSRCRILQRLAVVDKPTIRPPSTNAHKQKTVAVGPETHED
;
A
#
# COMPACT_ATOMS: atom_id res chain seq x y z
N MET A 1 -46.34 3.90 4.64
CA MET A 1 -46.47 3.21 3.33
C MET A 1 -46.21 4.23 2.23
N VAL A 2 -45.13 4.07 1.45
CA VAL A 2 -44.88 4.92 0.28
C VAL A 2 -45.40 4.20 -0.95
N GLN A 3 -46.52 4.67 -1.50
CA GLN A 3 -47.05 4.20 -2.77
C GLN A 3 -46.25 4.84 -3.91
N CYS A 4 -45.72 4.02 -4.82
CA CYS A 4 -45.12 4.51 -6.06
C CYS A 4 -45.83 3.84 -7.25
N LEU A 5 -46.98 4.42 -7.62
CA LEU A 5 -47.63 4.18 -8.90
C LEU A 5 -46.82 4.84 -10.01
N GLY A 6 -46.26 4.04 -10.92
CA GLY A 6 -46.16 4.30 -12.37
C GLY A 6 -45.51 5.58 -12.94
N GLN A 7 -45.13 6.57 -12.13
CA GLN A 7 -44.61 7.84 -12.62
C GLN A 7 -43.11 7.93 -12.37
N GLY A 8 -42.36 8.25 -13.44
CA GLY A 8 -40.91 8.37 -13.42
C GLY A 8 -40.45 9.27 -12.27
N MET A 9 -39.71 8.69 -11.33
CA MET A 9 -39.14 9.41 -10.19
C MET A 9 -38.18 10.49 -10.71
N LYS A 10 -38.66 11.74 -10.81
CA LYS A 10 -37.80 12.92 -10.97
C LYS A 10 -37.12 13.17 -9.62
N THR A 11 -35.93 12.62 -9.46
CA THR A 11 -35.16 12.81 -8.23
C THR A 11 -34.57 14.21 -8.25
N SER A 12 -35.00 15.09 -7.35
CA SER A 12 -34.32 16.35 -7.03
C SER A 12 -32.88 16.13 -6.52
N LEU A 13 -32.55 14.88 -6.19
CA LEU A 13 -31.21 14.40 -5.93
C LEU A 13 -30.42 14.31 -7.25
N LYS A 14 -29.18 14.83 -7.27
CA LYS A 14 -28.20 14.68 -8.36
C LYS A 14 -27.71 13.23 -8.53
N ARG A 15 -28.61 12.26 -8.50
CA ARG A 15 -28.33 10.82 -8.55
C ARG A 15 -29.18 10.23 -9.68
N ASP A 16 -28.60 9.28 -10.40
CA ASP A 16 -29.32 8.58 -11.46
C ASP A 16 -30.52 7.80 -10.90
N HIS A 17 -31.65 7.85 -11.59
CA HIS A 17 -32.90 7.20 -11.18
C HIS A 17 -32.74 5.68 -10.97
N ARG A 18 -31.83 5.01 -11.69
CA ARG A 18 -31.53 3.57 -11.48
C ARG A 18 -30.82 3.34 -10.16
N THR A 19 -29.96 4.27 -9.74
CA THR A 19 -29.27 4.21 -8.44
C THR A 19 -30.28 4.35 -7.31
N VAL A 20 -31.25 5.26 -7.45
CA VAL A 20 -32.32 5.45 -6.46
C VAL A 20 -33.24 4.23 -6.40
N LYS A 21 -33.65 3.67 -7.55
CA LYS A 21 -34.43 2.42 -7.60
C LYS A 21 -33.70 1.25 -6.92
N ARG A 22 -32.41 1.06 -7.22
CA ARG A 22 -31.59 0.02 -6.58
C ARG A 22 -31.47 0.22 -5.07
N PHE A 23 -31.37 1.46 -4.61
CA PHE A 23 -31.31 1.76 -3.18
C PHE A 23 -32.64 1.52 -2.48
N VAL A 24 -33.78 1.90 -3.09
CA VAL A 24 -35.11 1.64 -2.49
C VAL A 24 -35.43 0.15 -2.46
N ALA A 25 -35.05 -0.60 -3.51
CA ALA A 25 -35.26 -2.04 -3.58
C ALA A 25 -34.43 -2.83 -2.55
N ASP A 26 -33.23 -2.33 -2.20
CA ASP A 26 -32.25 -3.01 -1.35
C ASP A 26 -31.68 -2.03 -0.30
N SER A 27 -32.56 -1.35 0.46
CA SER A 27 -32.17 -0.24 1.36
C SER A 27 -31.36 -0.70 2.57
N GLU A 28 -31.62 -1.93 3.04
CA GLU A 28 -30.92 -2.56 4.15
C GLU A 28 -29.55 -3.13 3.73
N ARG A 29 -29.30 -3.27 2.42
CA ARG A 29 -28.07 -3.84 1.90
C ARG A 29 -26.91 -2.87 2.07
N ARG A 30 -26.09 -3.11 3.10
CA ARG A 30 -24.89 -2.32 3.36
C ARG A 30 -23.91 -2.45 2.19
N ARG A 31 -23.50 -1.31 1.62
CA ARG A 31 -22.46 -1.27 0.59
C ARG A 31 -21.16 -1.86 1.13
N VAL A 32 -20.70 -2.92 0.49
CA VAL A 32 -19.42 -3.55 0.75
C VAL A 32 -18.43 -3.07 -0.32
N ARG A 33 -17.18 -2.80 0.08
CA ARG A 33 -16.15 -2.46 -0.91
C ARG A 33 -15.90 -3.67 -1.81
N ALA A 34 -15.74 -3.44 -3.11
CA ALA A 34 -15.53 -4.51 -4.09
C ALA A 34 -14.25 -5.33 -3.82
N ASP A 35 -13.27 -4.76 -3.11
CA ASP A 35 -12.02 -5.42 -2.72
C ASP A 35 -12.12 -6.22 -1.41
N LYS A 36 -13.27 -6.20 -0.73
CA LYS A 36 -13.46 -6.98 0.51
C LYS A 36 -13.40 -8.47 0.19
N GLY A 37 -12.39 -9.15 0.73
CA GLY A 37 -12.18 -10.59 0.54
C GLY A 37 -11.10 -10.95 -0.48
N ILE A 38 -10.53 -9.98 -1.20
CA ILE A 38 -9.35 -10.24 -2.05
C ILE A 38 -8.20 -10.66 -1.13
N MET A 39 -7.74 -11.91 -1.27
CA MET A 39 -6.62 -12.45 -0.48
C MET A 39 -5.37 -11.62 -0.76
N ARG A 40 -4.82 -11.00 0.28
CA ARG A 40 -3.52 -10.33 0.19
C ARG A 40 -2.45 -11.39 -0.06
N LYS A 41 -1.53 -11.14 -1.00
CA LYS A 41 -0.35 -12.00 -1.26
C LYS A 41 0.54 -12.21 -0.02
N ILE A 42 0.31 -11.44 1.04
CA ILE A 42 1.08 -11.47 2.28
C ILE A 42 0.09 -11.52 3.45
N SER A 43 0.28 -12.51 4.30
CA SER A 43 -0.50 -12.68 5.53
C SER A 43 -0.18 -11.58 6.55
N ALA A 44 -1.10 -11.33 7.49
CA ALA A 44 -0.85 -10.42 8.61
C ALA A 44 0.40 -10.84 9.43
N ARG A 45 0.59 -12.15 9.63
CA ARG A 45 1.77 -12.70 10.32
C ARG A 45 3.07 -12.35 9.60
N GLN A 46 3.11 -12.47 8.28
CA GLN A 46 4.27 -12.07 7.48
C GLN A 46 4.51 -10.56 7.55
N ILE A 47 3.47 -9.72 7.58
CA ILE A 47 3.61 -8.27 7.79
C ILE A 47 4.36 -7.98 9.10
N HIS A 48 4.00 -8.66 10.19
CA HIS A 48 4.70 -8.50 11.48
C HIS A 48 6.16 -8.97 11.42
N ARG A 49 6.47 -10.04 10.68
CA ARG A 49 7.84 -10.51 10.47
C ARG A 49 8.65 -9.53 9.64
N ILE A 50 8.08 -9.00 8.56
CA ILE A 50 8.68 -7.98 7.70
C ILE A 50 9.00 -6.72 8.52
N LYS A 51 8.06 -6.26 9.37
CA LYS A 51 8.28 -5.10 10.24
C LYS A 51 9.47 -5.33 11.18
N ARG A 52 9.53 -6.49 11.84
CA ARG A 52 10.66 -6.84 12.74
C ARG A 52 11.98 -6.94 11.98
N ALA A 53 11.99 -7.58 10.82
CA ALA A 53 13.18 -7.70 9.98
C ALA A 53 13.70 -6.34 9.50
N ALA A 54 12.78 -5.44 9.09
CA ALA A 54 13.12 -4.08 8.67
C ALA A 54 13.76 -3.26 9.80
N VAL A 55 13.26 -3.39 11.03
CA VAL A 55 13.84 -2.73 12.21
C VAL A 55 15.22 -3.30 12.56
N LYS A 56 15.39 -4.63 12.47
CA LYS A 56 16.68 -5.29 12.73
C LYS A 56 17.73 -4.96 11.66
N MET A 57 17.31 -4.67 10.43
CA MET A 57 18.18 -4.52 9.27
C MET A 57 17.78 -3.30 8.41
N PRO A 58 17.90 -2.07 8.94
CA PRO A 58 17.34 -0.88 8.30
C PRO A 58 18.03 -0.47 6.99
N LEU A 59 19.30 -0.83 6.81
CA LEU A 59 20.10 -0.48 5.62
C LEU A 59 20.14 -1.60 4.57
N ARG A 60 19.46 -2.73 4.81
CA ARG A 60 19.47 -3.86 3.88
C ARG A 60 18.47 -3.67 2.75
N SER A 61 18.72 -4.36 1.64
CA SER A 61 17.84 -4.27 0.48
C SER A 61 16.44 -4.81 0.81
N SER A 62 15.43 -4.30 0.10
CA SER A 62 14.06 -4.81 0.25
C SER A 62 13.93 -6.29 -0.11
N LYS A 63 14.90 -6.91 -0.81
CA LYS A 63 14.91 -8.35 -1.13
C LYS A 63 15.28 -9.13 0.14
N GLN A 64 16.41 -8.77 0.72
CA GLN A 64 16.94 -9.38 1.94
C GLN A 64 15.97 -9.27 3.13
N VAL A 65 15.32 -8.12 3.30
CA VAL A 65 14.33 -7.94 4.38
C VAL A 65 13.13 -8.89 4.22
N PHE A 66 12.68 -9.13 2.99
CA PHE A 66 11.55 -10.01 2.70
C PHE A 66 11.93 -11.48 2.75
N GLU A 67 13.14 -11.84 2.33
CA GLU A 67 13.69 -13.19 2.47
C GLU A 67 13.82 -13.58 3.94
N ALA A 68 14.39 -12.71 4.77
CA ALA A 68 14.49 -12.92 6.22
C ALA A 68 13.12 -13.06 6.91
N ALA A 69 12.06 -12.50 6.31
CA ALA A 69 10.69 -12.62 6.81
C ALA A 69 9.92 -13.83 6.25
N GLY A 70 10.52 -14.63 5.35
CA GLY A 70 9.86 -15.75 4.66
C GLY A 70 8.83 -15.31 3.61
N ALA A 71 9.12 -14.23 2.89
CA ALA A 71 8.23 -13.61 1.90
C ALA A 71 8.94 -13.28 0.57
N SER A 72 9.79 -14.20 0.08
CA SER A 72 10.62 -14.01 -1.13
C SER A 72 9.82 -13.84 -2.44
N GLY A 73 8.61 -14.39 -2.53
CA GLY A 73 7.77 -14.35 -3.74
C GLY A 73 7.09 -13.00 -4.05
N VAL A 74 7.40 -11.94 -3.29
CA VAL A 74 6.75 -10.62 -3.45
C VAL A 74 7.49 -9.79 -4.50
N PRO A 75 6.80 -9.26 -5.54
CA PRO A 75 7.43 -8.39 -6.54
C PRO A 75 8.08 -7.16 -5.91
N ARG A 76 9.18 -6.67 -6.49
CA ARG A 76 9.95 -5.51 -5.98
C ARG A 76 9.06 -4.30 -5.70
N THR A 77 8.15 -3.96 -6.61
CA THR A 77 7.23 -2.82 -6.48
C THR A 77 6.32 -2.96 -5.26
N SER A 78 5.78 -4.15 -5.02
CA SER A 78 4.99 -4.46 -3.83
C SER A 78 5.83 -4.38 -2.56
N ARG A 79 7.05 -4.95 -2.55
CA ARG A 79 7.97 -4.89 -1.41
C ARG A 79 8.23 -3.46 -0.96
N CYS A 80 8.58 -2.58 -1.90
CA CYS A 80 8.84 -1.16 -1.60
C CYS A 80 7.59 -0.43 -1.07
N ARG A 81 6.41 -0.65 -1.68
CA ARG A 81 5.14 -0.05 -1.19
C ARG A 81 4.78 -0.49 0.22
N ILE A 82 5.08 -1.74 0.56
CA ILE A 82 4.82 -2.27 1.90
C ILE A 82 5.79 -1.65 2.90
N LEU A 83 7.09 -1.58 2.59
CA LEU A 83 8.07 -0.95 3.48
C LEU A 83 7.76 0.52 3.71
N GLN A 84 7.35 1.27 2.70
CA GLN A 84 6.93 2.67 2.86
C GLN A 84 5.78 2.84 3.86
N ARG A 85 4.89 1.84 3.98
CA ARG A 85 3.78 1.86 4.94
C ARG A 85 4.16 1.37 6.33
N LEU A 86 5.16 0.50 6.43
CA LEU A 86 5.50 -0.21 7.68
C LEU A 86 6.73 0.36 8.39
N ALA A 87 7.73 0.77 7.62
CA ALA A 87 9.01 1.28 8.07
C ALA A 87 8.97 2.81 7.94
N VAL A 88 8.45 3.47 8.97
CA VAL A 88 8.66 4.91 9.14
C VAL A 88 10.12 5.07 9.55
N VAL A 89 10.96 5.45 8.58
CA VAL A 89 12.32 5.91 8.87
C VAL A 89 12.20 7.39 9.22
N ASP A 90 12.52 7.75 10.46
CA ASP A 90 12.59 9.16 10.85
C ASP A 90 13.65 9.83 9.98
N LYS A 91 13.19 10.79 9.18
CA LYS A 91 14.10 11.57 8.34
C LYS A 91 14.84 12.52 9.28
N PRO A 92 16.17 12.61 9.18
CA PRO A 92 16.92 13.56 9.98
C PRO A 92 16.42 14.98 9.66
N THR A 93 16.07 15.73 10.70
CA THR A 93 15.57 17.11 10.60
C THR A 93 16.58 18.04 9.93
N ILE A 94 17.87 17.74 10.11
CA ILE A 94 18.98 18.52 9.55
C ILE A 94 19.73 17.62 8.56
N ARG A 95 19.81 18.07 7.31
CA ARG A 95 20.73 17.46 6.33
C ARG A 95 22.10 18.09 6.54
N PRO A 96 23.18 17.30 6.74
CA PRO A 96 24.51 17.88 6.79
C PRO A 96 24.79 18.57 5.44
N PRO A 97 25.42 19.75 5.44
CA PRO A 97 25.78 20.44 4.21
C PRO A 97 26.69 19.52 3.39
N SER A 98 26.28 19.22 2.15
CA SER A 98 27.07 18.37 1.26
C SER A 98 28.32 19.14 0.83
N THR A 99 29.45 18.85 1.46
CA THR A 99 30.75 19.40 1.04
C THR A 99 31.17 18.80 -0.30
N ASN A 100 31.95 19.53 -1.09
CA ASN A 100 32.44 19.05 -2.39
C ASN A 100 33.22 17.72 -2.27
N ALA A 101 33.87 17.49 -1.12
CA ALA A 101 34.53 16.23 -0.78
C ALA A 101 33.57 15.02 -0.69
N HIS A 102 32.31 15.22 -0.27
CA HIS A 102 31.31 14.15 -0.27
C HIS A 102 30.79 13.84 -1.68
N LYS A 103 30.70 14.85 -2.55
CA LYS A 103 30.25 14.67 -3.94
C LYS A 103 31.23 13.83 -4.76
N GLN A 104 32.54 13.98 -4.51
CA GLN A 104 33.58 13.21 -5.20
C GLN A 104 33.61 11.73 -4.79
N LYS A 105 33.24 11.39 -3.55
CA LYS A 105 33.20 10.00 -3.07
C LYS A 105 32.09 9.17 -3.71
N THR A 106 30.96 9.77 -4.08
CA THR A 106 29.83 9.04 -4.69
C THR A 106 30.09 8.60 -6.13
N VAL A 107 31.06 9.23 -6.81
CA VAL A 107 31.45 8.87 -8.20
C VAL A 107 32.51 7.75 -8.22
N ALA A 108 33.18 7.50 -7.10
CA ALA A 108 34.31 6.57 -7.02
C ALA A 108 33.94 5.15 -6.57
N VAL A 109 32.76 4.93 -5.97
CA VAL A 109 32.32 3.60 -5.54
C VAL A 109 31.32 3.05 -6.58
N GLY A 110 31.87 2.40 -7.61
CA GLY A 110 31.10 1.61 -8.56
C GLY A 110 30.39 0.43 -7.88
N PRO A 111 29.40 -0.20 -8.54
CA PRO A 111 28.69 -1.33 -7.97
C PRO A 111 29.64 -2.53 -7.88
N GLU A 112 29.96 -2.97 -6.65
CA GLU A 112 30.57 -4.27 -6.43
C GLU A 112 29.60 -5.35 -6.92
N THR A 113 29.95 -5.99 -8.03
CA THR A 113 29.36 -7.24 -8.49
C THR A 113 29.75 -8.32 -7.48
N HIS A 114 28.79 -8.75 -6.66
CA HIS A 114 28.92 -9.98 -5.90
C HIS A 114 28.30 -11.09 -6.74
N GLU A 115 29.16 -11.82 -7.44
CA GLU A 115 28.88 -13.14 -7.99
C GLU A 115 28.80 -14.16 -6.83
N ASP A 116 28.15 -15.30 -7.13
CA ASP A 116 27.85 -16.51 -6.33
C ASP A 116 26.56 -16.54 -5.48
#